data_AF-A0A7W8Q572-F1
#
_entry.id   AF-A0A7W8Q572-F1
#
_cell.length_a   1.000
_cell.length_b   1.000
_cell.length_c   1.000
_cell.angle_alpha   90.00
_cell.angle_beta   90.00
_cell.angle_gamma   90.00
#
_symmetry.space_group_name_H-M   'P 1'
#
loop_
_entity.id
_entity.type
_entity.pdbx_description
1 polymer ?
#
loop_
_entity_poly.entity_id
_entity_poly.type
_entity_poly.pdbx_seq_one_letter_code
_entity_poly.pdbx_strand_id
1 'polypeptide(L)'
;MMETTVIDPAEDALYDHIRLLLFSADLPVHRLEADIEDIGRFTAPDVRSPHLRLVEALPPLTPAAEAIVRAMIRAYGMELFGRGSANSALRAVIKAGPVKFGRTALMLGPDAPVPKRARLLVEEFNRIFERYPESGYTEARCLLSAIGLPVGRDVNSLVPRSLQRN
;
A
#
# COMPACT_ATOMS: atom_id res chain seq x y z
N MET A 1 -26.28 12.66 3.40
CA MET A 1 -25.49 13.00 4.60
C MET A 1 -24.04 12.73 4.26
N MET A 2 -23.21 13.78 4.16
CA MET A 2 -21.77 13.62 3.94
C MET A 2 -21.15 13.20 5.26
N GLU A 3 -20.69 11.95 5.32
CA GLU A 3 -19.93 11.42 6.44
C GLU A 3 -18.61 12.19 6.49
N THR A 4 -18.55 13.21 7.34
CA THR A 4 -17.33 13.97 7.58
C THR A 4 -16.44 13.04 8.38
N THR A 5 -15.56 12.31 7.71
CA THR A 5 -14.47 11.59 8.38
C THR A 5 -13.74 12.60 9.24
N VAL A 6 -13.89 12.47 10.56
CA VAL A 6 -13.12 13.25 11.53
C VAL A 6 -11.68 12.75 11.40
N ILE A 7 -10.88 13.48 10.64
CA ILE A 7 -9.47 13.18 10.46
C ILE A 7 -8.78 13.53 11.79
N ASP A 8 -8.09 12.55 12.39
CA ASP A 8 -7.31 12.76 13.61
C ASP A 8 -6.10 13.66 13.28
N PRO A 9 -5.94 14.83 13.93
CA PRO A 9 -4.78 15.71 13.73
C PRO A 9 -3.43 15.00 13.91
N ALA A 10 -3.39 13.93 14.70
CA ALA A 10 -2.21 13.09 14.86
C ALA A 10 -1.94 12.20 13.63
N GLU A 11 -2.98 11.74 12.92
CA GLU A 11 -2.81 10.94 11.70
C GLU A 11 -2.19 11.77 10.57
N ASP A 12 -2.66 13.00 10.36
CA ASP A 12 -2.13 13.88 9.31
C ASP A 12 -0.67 14.29 9.58
N ALA A 13 -0.33 14.61 10.84
CA ALA A 13 1.05 14.91 11.20
C ALA A 13 1.99 13.71 10.93
N LEU A 14 1.52 12.49 11.21
CA LEU A 14 2.29 11.28 10.91
C LEU A 14 2.37 11.01 9.41
N TYR A 15 1.29 11.27 8.67
CA TYR A 15 1.24 11.15 7.22
C TYR A 15 2.26 12.08 6.55
N ASP A 16 2.28 13.35 6.92
CA ASP A 16 3.23 14.32 6.38
C ASP A 16 4.67 13.98 6.76
N HIS A 17 4.90 13.48 7.97
CA HIS A 17 6.23 13.01 8.36
C HIS A 17 6.67 11.80 7.51
N ILE A 18 5.80 10.83 7.25
CA ILE A 18 6.14 9.69 6.38
C ILE A 18 6.39 10.16 4.95
N ARG A 19 5.63 11.13 4.41
CA ARG A 19 5.89 11.72 3.08
C ARG A 19 7.26 12.36 3.00
N LEU A 20 7.65 13.12 4.02
CA LEU A 20 9.00 13.71 4.09
C LEU A 20 10.07 12.62 4.07
N LEU A 21 9.91 11.55 4.86
CA LEU A 21 10.84 10.42 4.87
C LEU A 21 10.89 9.68 3.52
N LEU A 22 9.75 9.52 2.85
CA LEU A 22 9.68 8.91 1.52
C LEU A 22 10.50 9.71 0.51
N PHE A 23 10.39 11.04 0.52
CA PHE A 23 11.01 11.90 -0.48
C PHE A 23 12.48 12.22 -0.18
N SER A 24 12.86 12.24 1.11
CA SER A 24 14.25 12.52 1.54
C SER A 24 15.15 11.28 1.52
N ALA A 25 14.60 10.08 1.38
CA ALA A 25 15.40 8.87 1.38
C ALA A 25 16.35 8.81 0.18
N ASP A 26 17.64 8.62 0.44
CA ASP A 26 18.70 8.46 -0.56
C ASP A 26 18.58 7.12 -1.30
N LEU A 27 17.55 7.07 -2.15
CA LEU A 27 17.14 5.92 -2.94
C LEU A 27 16.66 6.38 -4.32
N PRO A 28 16.71 5.51 -5.36
CA PRO A 28 16.29 5.90 -6.70
C PRO A 28 14.83 6.38 -6.74
N VAL A 29 14.59 7.55 -7.32
CA VAL A 29 13.26 8.19 -7.35
C VAL A 29 12.21 7.37 -8.11
N HIS A 30 12.62 6.63 -9.14
CA HIS A 30 11.72 5.76 -9.92
C HIS A 30 11.02 4.68 -9.08
N ARG A 31 11.49 4.37 -7.86
CA ARG A 31 10.77 3.45 -6.96
C ARG A 31 9.36 3.94 -6.63
N LEU A 32 9.13 5.27 -6.72
CA LEU A 32 7.86 5.94 -6.41
C LEU A 32 6.98 6.15 -7.64
N GLU A 33 7.27 5.49 -8.77
CA GLU A 33 6.52 5.65 -10.03
C GLU A 33 5.03 5.28 -9.90
N ALA A 34 4.69 4.34 -9.01
CA ALA A 34 3.29 4.01 -8.71
C ALA A 34 2.67 4.90 -7.61
N ASP A 35 3.49 5.69 -6.92
CA ASP A 35 3.11 6.42 -5.71
C ASP A 35 2.93 7.92 -5.95
N ILE A 36 3.50 8.48 -7.02
CA ILE A 36 3.42 9.90 -7.38
C ILE A 36 3.12 10.04 -8.87
N GLU A 37 2.13 10.85 -9.19
CA GLU A 37 1.83 11.22 -10.58
C GLU A 37 2.97 12.03 -11.20
N ASP A 38 3.29 11.73 -12.46
CA ASP A 38 4.33 12.42 -13.23
C ASP A 38 5.70 12.43 -12.51
N ILE A 39 6.13 11.27 -11.99
CA ILE A 39 7.44 11.13 -11.34
C ILE A 39 8.60 11.57 -12.24
N GLY A 40 8.43 11.40 -13.56
CA GLY A 40 9.40 11.74 -14.60
C GLY A 40 9.84 13.20 -14.55
N ARG A 41 8.95 14.12 -14.16
CA ARG A 41 9.30 15.54 -14.01
C ARG A 41 10.43 15.76 -13.02
N PHE A 42 10.54 14.94 -11.97
CA PHE A 42 11.57 15.06 -10.93
C PHE A 42 12.91 14.45 -11.32
N THR A 43 12.91 13.52 -12.28
CA THR A 43 14.13 12.89 -12.81
C THR A 43 14.67 13.57 -14.07
N ALA A 44 13.94 14.53 -14.64
CA ALA A 44 14.41 15.35 -15.76
C ALA A 44 15.67 16.16 -15.36
N PRO A 45 16.57 16.49 -16.31
CA PRO A 45 17.78 17.29 -16.05
C PRO A 45 17.44 18.63 -15.36
N ASP A 46 18.06 18.88 -14.21
CA ASP A 46 17.90 20.10 -13.39
C ASP A 46 19.20 20.33 -12.60
N VAL A 47 19.41 21.54 -12.09
CA VAL A 47 20.55 21.87 -11.21
C VAL A 47 20.39 21.30 -9.80
N ARG A 48 19.15 21.04 -9.36
CA ARG A 48 18.81 20.41 -8.09
C ARG A 48 18.76 18.90 -8.23
N SER A 49 19.08 18.19 -7.15
CA SER A 49 18.89 16.73 -7.11
C SER A 49 17.39 16.38 -7.21
N PRO A 50 17.04 15.21 -7.78
CA PRO A 50 15.66 14.73 -7.80
C PRO A 50 14.98 14.73 -6.42
N HIS A 51 15.73 14.36 -5.36
CA HIS A 51 15.24 14.36 -3.98
C HIS A 51 14.95 15.75 -3.44
N LEU A 52 15.83 16.72 -3.72
CA LEU A 52 15.58 18.11 -3.32
C LEU A 52 14.31 18.64 -3.98
N ARG A 53 14.12 18.34 -5.26
CA ARG A 53 12.91 18.73 -6.01
C ARG A 53 11.65 18.10 -5.44
N LEU A 54 11.70 16.84 -5.00
CA LEU A 54 10.58 16.17 -4.35
C LEU A 54 10.24 16.78 -2.98
N VAL A 55 11.26 17.08 -2.17
CA VAL A 55 11.06 17.70 -0.84
C VAL A 55 10.51 19.12 -0.97
N GLU A 56 11.02 19.91 -1.92
CA GLU A 56 10.53 21.28 -2.17
C GLU A 56 9.09 21.30 -2.72
N ALA A 57 8.76 20.41 -3.65
CA ALA A 57 7.43 20.36 -4.25
C ALA A 57 6.40 19.66 -3.35
N LEU A 58 6.86 18.75 -2.48
CA LEU A 58 6.05 17.88 -1.62
C LEU A 58 4.80 17.37 -2.36
N PRO A 59 4.96 16.66 -3.49
CA PRO A 59 3.82 16.25 -4.30
C PRO A 59 2.87 15.34 -3.50
N PRO A 60 1.55 15.39 -3.76
CA PRO A 60 0.63 14.43 -3.16
C PRO A 60 0.98 13.01 -3.61
N LEU A 61 0.71 12.04 -2.74
CA LEU A 61 0.75 10.65 -3.13
C LEU A 61 -0.50 10.31 -3.97
N THR A 62 -0.42 9.28 -4.80
CA THR A 62 -1.61 8.71 -5.46
C THR A 62 -2.61 8.23 -4.39
N PRO A 63 -3.92 8.20 -4.70
CA PRO A 63 -4.93 7.78 -3.72
C PRO A 63 -4.66 6.42 -3.07
N ALA A 64 -4.14 5.45 -3.85
CA ALA A 64 -3.77 4.13 -3.33
C ALA A 64 -2.56 4.19 -2.39
N ALA A 65 -1.51 4.92 -2.76
CA ALA A 65 -0.32 5.11 -1.92
C ALA A 65 -0.66 5.80 -0.60
N GLU A 66 -1.47 6.86 -0.66
CA GLU A 66 -1.98 7.55 0.53
C GLU A 66 -2.78 6.59 1.43
N ALA A 67 -3.72 5.84 0.87
CA ALA A 67 -4.54 4.90 1.63
C ALA A 67 -3.69 3.83 2.33
N ILE A 68 -2.62 3.34 1.68
CA ILE A 68 -1.67 2.38 2.27
C ILE A 68 -0.93 3.01 3.46
N VAL A 69 -0.38 4.21 3.30
CA VAL A 69 0.35 4.89 4.38
C VAL A 69 -0.59 5.15 5.56
N ARG A 70 -1.80 5.65 5.29
CA ARG A 70 -2.81 5.90 6.33
C ARG A 70 -3.26 4.61 7.02
N ALA A 71 -3.42 3.51 6.29
CA ALA A 71 -3.70 2.21 6.90
C ALA A 71 -2.58 1.76 7.83
N MET A 72 -1.31 2.03 7.49
CA MET A 72 -0.18 1.75 8.38
C MET A 72 -0.16 2.65 9.62
N ILE A 73 -0.49 3.93 9.49
CA ILE A 73 -0.60 4.85 10.62
C ILE A 73 -1.71 4.41 11.56
N ARG A 74 -2.90 4.09 11.04
CA ARG A 74 -3.99 3.54 11.86
C ARG A 74 -3.61 2.22 12.51
N ALA A 75 -2.89 1.37 11.78
CA ALA A 75 -2.45 0.10 12.30
C ALA A 75 -1.45 0.27 13.43
N TYR A 76 -0.40 1.10 13.29
CA TYR A 76 0.78 1.10 14.17
C TYR A 76 1.05 2.41 14.91
N GLY A 77 0.50 3.53 14.46
CA GLY A 77 0.70 4.86 15.05
C GLY A 77 2.18 5.22 15.22
N MET A 78 2.54 5.72 16.40
CA MET A 78 3.92 6.09 16.73
C MET A 78 4.91 4.92 16.76
N GLU A 79 4.45 3.67 16.83
CA GLU A 79 5.35 2.49 16.82
C GLU A 79 6.16 2.40 15.51
N LEU A 80 5.67 3.00 14.42
CA LEU A 80 6.39 3.10 13.14
C LEU A 80 7.76 3.77 13.28
N PHE A 81 7.90 4.69 14.24
CA PHE A 81 9.12 5.47 14.49
C PHE A 81 9.97 4.92 15.64
N GLY A 82 9.52 3.82 16.27
CA GLY A 82 10.21 3.17 17.38
C GLY A 82 11.23 2.11 16.95
N ARG A 83 11.51 1.17 17.85
CA ARG A 83 12.28 -0.05 17.57
C ARG A 83 11.31 -1.22 17.41
N GLY A 84 11.47 -2.04 16.38
CA GLY A 84 10.68 -3.27 16.20
C GLY A 84 10.11 -3.47 14.79
N SER A 85 9.16 -4.39 14.68
CA SER A 85 8.59 -4.83 13.40
C SER A 85 7.83 -3.73 12.66
N ALA A 86 7.15 -2.82 13.37
CA ALA A 86 6.48 -1.66 12.76
C ALA A 86 7.49 -0.72 12.07
N ASN A 87 8.65 -0.48 12.69
CA ASN A 87 9.72 0.30 12.07
C ASN A 87 10.32 -0.41 10.85
N SER A 88 10.50 -1.74 10.93
CA SER A 88 10.92 -2.53 9.78
C SER A 88 9.93 -2.43 8.61
N ALA A 89 8.63 -2.42 8.90
CA ALA A 89 7.59 -2.21 7.88
C ALA A 89 7.67 -0.80 7.29
N LEU A 90 7.83 0.25 8.10
CA LEU A 90 8.03 1.62 7.60
C LEU A 90 9.27 1.71 6.71
N ARG A 91 10.40 1.11 7.10
CA ARG A 91 11.62 1.07 6.28
C ARG A 91 11.39 0.33 4.96
N ALA A 92 10.61 -0.75 4.97
CA ALA A 92 10.27 -1.48 3.76
C ALA A 92 9.40 -0.63 2.81
N VAL A 93 8.44 0.13 3.34
CA VAL A 93 7.67 1.12 2.57
C VAL A 93 8.58 2.20 1.97
N ILE A 94 9.48 2.77 2.77
CA ILE A 94 10.42 3.80 2.27
C ILE A 94 11.31 3.25 1.15
N LYS A 95 11.74 1.99 1.30
CA LYS A 95 12.60 1.31 0.32
C LYS A 95 11.87 0.97 -0.98
N ALA A 96 10.62 0.51 -0.89
CA ALA A 96 9.90 -0.03 -2.04
C ALA A 96 8.97 0.98 -2.73
N GLY A 97 8.45 1.96 -1.98
CA GLY A 97 7.23 2.70 -2.33
C GLY A 97 5.97 2.06 -1.71
N PRO A 98 5.00 2.84 -1.20
CA PRO A 98 3.76 2.34 -0.60
C PRO A 98 3.00 1.31 -1.46
N VAL A 99 2.73 1.60 -2.74
CA VAL A 99 1.97 0.70 -3.63
C VAL A 99 2.71 -0.61 -3.84
N LYS A 100 4.03 -0.55 -4.11
CA LYS A 100 4.83 -1.77 -4.29
C LYS A 100 4.90 -2.60 -3.00
N PHE A 101 5.03 -1.94 -1.84
CA PHE A 101 4.98 -2.61 -0.55
C PHE A 101 3.65 -3.34 -0.33
N GLY A 102 2.51 -2.66 -0.56
CA GLY A 102 1.19 -3.27 -0.45
C GLY A 102 1.02 -4.47 -1.40
N ARG A 103 1.45 -4.32 -2.66
CA ARG A 103 1.45 -5.40 -3.65
C ARG A 103 2.25 -6.62 -3.19
N THR A 104 3.45 -6.41 -2.62
CA THR A 104 4.28 -7.49 -2.08
C THR A 104 3.66 -8.14 -0.85
N ALA A 105 3.01 -7.36 0.01
CA ALA A 105 2.32 -7.89 1.18
C ALA A 105 1.17 -8.85 0.82
N LEU A 106 0.50 -8.64 -0.31
CA LEU A 106 -0.52 -9.56 -0.83
C LEU A 106 0.04 -10.89 -1.36
N MET A 107 1.35 -11.00 -1.58
CA MET A 107 1.99 -12.28 -1.97
C MET A 107 2.22 -13.20 -0.78
N LEU A 108 1.94 -12.74 0.45
CA LEU A 108 2.04 -13.57 1.64
C LEU A 108 0.93 -14.63 1.61
N GLY A 109 1.32 -15.90 1.64
CA GLY A 109 0.39 -17.03 1.72
C GLY A 109 -0.39 -17.06 3.04
N PRO A 110 -1.51 -17.82 3.11
CA PRO A 110 -2.31 -17.96 4.33
C PRO A 110 -1.52 -18.51 5.52
N ASP A 111 -0.45 -19.26 5.26
CA ASP A 111 0.42 -19.88 6.27
C ASP A 111 1.69 -19.04 6.56
N ALA A 112 1.81 -17.84 5.98
CA ALA A 112 2.95 -16.97 6.26
C ALA A 112 3.00 -16.65 7.77
N PRO A 113 4.17 -16.80 8.44
CA PRO A 113 4.30 -16.55 9.87
C PRO A 113 4.34 -15.05 10.15
N VAL A 114 3.19 -14.38 10.01
CA VAL A 114 3.03 -12.94 10.27
C VAL A 114 2.19 -12.70 11.53
N PRO A 115 2.51 -11.65 12.31
CA PRO A 115 1.68 -11.26 13.45
C PRO A 115 0.23 -10.98 13.03
N LYS A 116 -0.74 -11.25 13.91
CA LYS A 116 -2.18 -11.01 13.64
C LYS A 116 -2.49 -9.59 13.16
N ARG A 117 -1.81 -8.59 13.73
CA ARG A 117 -1.93 -7.17 13.34
C ARG A 117 -1.48 -6.92 11.89
N ALA A 118 -0.38 -7.56 11.47
CA ALA A 118 0.09 -7.49 10.09
C ALA A 118 -0.89 -8.18 9.13
N ARG A 119 -1.54 -9.28 9.55
CA ARG A 119 -2.56 -9.95 8.71
C ARG A 119 -3.80 -9.06 8.46
N LEU A 120 -4.29 -8.37 9.49
CA LEU A 120 -5.38 -7.41 9.33
C LEU A 120 -4.99 -6.26 8.37
N LEU A 121 -3.73 -5.82 8.42
CA LEU A 121 -3.22 -4.81 7.50
C LEU A 121 -3.13 -5.31 6.05
N VAL A 122 -2.74 -6.59 5.84
CA VAL A 122 -2.73 -7.22 4.52
C VAL A 122 -4.15 -7.29 3.94
N GLU A 123 -5.14 -7.66 4.76
CA GLU A 123 -6.56 -7.64 4.35
C GLU A 123 -7.02 -6.23 3.96
N GLU A 124 -6.59 -5.21 4.72
CA GLU A 124 -6.89 -3.82 4.40
C GLU A 124 -6.23 -3.36 3.09
N PHE A 125 -4.98 -3.76 2.83
CA PHE A 125 -4.35 -3.52 1.54
C PHE A 125 -5.12 -4.15 0.38
N ASN A 126 -5.66 -5.37 0.57
CA ASN A 126 -6.50 -5.98 -0.46
C ASN A 126 -7.74 -5.13 -0.75
N ARG A 127 -8.42 -4.60 0.28
CA ARG A 127 -9.58 -3.70 0.09
C ARG A 127 -9.19 -2.38 -0.59
N ILE A 128 -8.01 -1.84 -0.29
CA ILE A 128 -7.49 -0.63 -0.94
C ILE A 128 -7.30 -0.90 -2.43
N PHE A 129 -6.66 -2.01 -2.82
CA PHE A 129 -6.48 -2.35 -4.23
C PHE A 129 -7.77 -2.74 -4.95
N GLU A 130 -8.81 -3.21 -4.23
CA GLU A 130 -10.15 -3.37 -4.79
C GLU A 130 -10.81 -2.01 -5.10
N ARG A 131 -10.51 -0.97 -4.33
CA ARG A 131 -10.98 0.42 -4.57
C ARG A 131 -10.16 1.14 -5.64
N TYR A 132 -8.89 0.78 -5.78
CA TYR A 132 -7.91 1.38 -6.70
C TYR A 132 -7.33 0.28 -7.62
N PRO A 133 -8.14 -0.28 -8.54
CA PRO A 133 -7.77 -1.44 -9.33
C PRO A 133 -6.54 -1.23 -10.22
N GLU A 134 -6.31 -0.01 -10.71
CA GLU A 134 -5.14 0.37 -11.50
C GLU A 134 -3.83 0.29 -10.69
N SER A 135 -3.92 0.44 -9.37
CA SER A 135 -2.81 0.34 -8.44
C SER A 135 -2.60 -1.10 -7.93
N GLY A 136 -3.55 -2.02 -8.18
CA GLY A 136 -3.50 -3.42 -7.75
C GLY A 136 -2.89 -4.38 -8.77
N TYR A 137 -3.42 -5.61 -8.79
CA TYR A 137 -3.08 -6.67 -9.74
C TYR A 137 -4.18 -6.90 -10.79
N THR A 138 -5.02 -5.89 -11.06
CA THR A 138 -6.23 -6.06 -11.89
C THR A 138 -5.91 -6.64 -13.26
N GLU A 139 -4.83 -6.20 -13.91
CA GLU A 139 -4.41 -6.75 -15.20
C GLU A 139 -4.02 -8.23 -15.10
N ALA A 140 -3.20 -8.60 -14.11
CA ALA A 140 -2.85 -10.00 -13.86
C ALA A 140 -4.09 -10.85 -13.55
N ARG A 141 -5.04 -10.31 -12.76
CA ARG A 141 -6.31 -10.96 -12.46
C ARG A 141 -7.15 -11.18 -13.72
N CYS A 142 -7.26 -10.19 -14.60
CA CYS A 142 -7.96 -10.33 -15.88
C CYS A 142 -7.29 -11.38 -16.77
N LEU A 143 -5.96 -11.37 -16.89
CA LEU A 143 -5.20 -12.34 -17.68
C LEU A 143 -5.36 -13.77 -17.16
N LEU A 144 -5.29 -13.96 -15.83
CA LEU A 144 -5.50 -15.26 -15.19
C LEU A 144 -6.95 -15.76 -15.38
N SER A 145 -7.94 -14.86 -15.26
CA SER A 145 -9.33 -15.20 -15.56
C SER A 145 -9.52 -15.64 -17.00
N ALA A 146 -8.87 -14.97 -17.95
CA ALA A 146 -8.99 -15.25 -19.38
C ALA A 146 -8.45 -16.65 -19.75
N ILE A 147 -7.54 -17.20 -18.95
CA ILE A 147 -7.03 -18.58 -19.11
C ILE A 147 -7.73 -19.60 -18.19
N GLY A 148 -8.87 -19.23 -17.60
CA GLY A 148 -9.71 -20.12 -16.79
C GLY A 148 -9.19 -20.38 -15.37
N LEU A 149 -8.20 -19.62 -14.91
CA LEU A 149 -7.70 -19.76 -13.54
C LEU A 149 -8.58 -18.96 -12.57
N PRO A 150 -8.87 -19.52 -11.37
CA PRO A 150 -9.69 -18.85 -10.38
C PRO A 150 -8.98 -17.61 -9.86
N VAL A 151 -9.62 -16.46 -10.01
CA VAL A 151 -9.09 -15.18 -9.55
C VAL A 151 -9.55 -14.93 -8.12
N GLY A 152 -9.05 -15.75 -7.18
CA GLY A 152 -9.12 -15.53 -5.73
C GLY A 152 -10.38 -14.80 -5.23
N ARG A 153 -11.55 -15.39 -5.45
CA ARG A 153 -12.82 -15.16 -4.72
C ARG A 153 -13.74 -16.37 -4.91
N ASP A 154 -13.25 -17.56 -4.63
CA ASP A 154 -14.09 -18.74 -4.42
C ASP A 154 -13.43 -19.66 -3.40
N VAL A 155 -13.56 -19.32 -2.11
CA VAL A 155 -13.25 -20.26 -1.03
C VAL A 155 -14.51 -20.60 -0.20
N ASN A 156 -15.67 -20.02 -0.51
CA ASN A 156 -16.92 -20.35 0.18
C ASN A 156 -18.06 -20.85 -0.72
N SER A 157 -17.81 -21.06 -2.00
CA SER A 157 -18.83 -21.49 -2.95
C SER A 157 -18.48 -22.88 -3.48
N LEU A 158 -18.45 -23.93 -2.64
CA LEU A 158 -18.58 -25.35 -3.04
C LEU A 158 -18.49 -26.25 -1.79
N VAL A 159 -19.49 -26.17 -0.92
CA VAL A 159 -19.99 -27.38 -0.26
C VAL A 159 -21.33 -27.66 -0.94
N PRO A 160 -21.42 -28.65 -1.85
CA PRO A 160 -22.73 -29.11 -2.31
C PRO A 160 -23.51 -29.64 -1.10
N ARG A 161 -24.58 -28.93 -0.72
CA ARG A 161 -25.58 -29.37 0.28
C ARG A 161 -26.45 -30.51 -0.24
N SER A 162 -25.83 -31.53 -0.81
CA SER A 162 -26.52 -32.71 -1.34
C SER A 162 -25.80 -33.97 -0.92
N LEU A 163 -25.68 -34.19 0.39
CA LEU A 163 -25.46 -35.50 1.02
C LEU A 163 -25.81 -35.39 2.53
N GLN A 164 -27.00 -34.84 2.81
CA GLN A 164 -27.70 -35.05 4.08
C GLN A 164 -29.18 -35.24 3.75
N ARG A 165 -29.54 -36.44 3.32
CA ARG A 165 -30.87 -37.00 3.52
C ARG A 165 -30.82 -38.52 3.33
N ASN A 166 -31.15 -39.18 4.44
CA ASN A 166 -31.46 -40.59 4.68
C ASN A 166 -30.28 -41.55 4.77
#